data_AF-A0A2E4QPM3-F1
#
_entry.id   AF-A0A2E4QPM3-F1
#
_cell.length_a   1.000
_cell.length_b   1.000
_cell.length_c   1.000
_cell.angle_alpha   90.00
_cell.angle_beta   90.00
_cell.angle_gamma   90.00
#
_symmetry.space_group_name_H-M   'P 1'
#
loop_
_entity.id
_entity.type
_entity.pdbx_description
1 polymer ?
#
loop_
_entity_poly.entity_id
_entity_poly.type
_entity_poly.pdbx_seq_one_letter_code
_entity_poly.pdbx_strand_id
1 'polypeptide(L)' 'MIGLILETDDDAITVDETEIEQARWFSREEIRDILAGKHQEIFSPPPLAVAHHILKEWAQRS' A
#
# COMPACT_ATOMS: atom_id res chain seq x y z
N MET A 1 -2.31 0.93 16.93
CA MET A 1 -2.56 1.39 15.55
C MET A 1 -3.93 0.88 15.14
N ILE A 2 -4.71 1.66 14.38
CA ILE A 2 -6.01 1.26 13.83
C ILE A 2 -5.86 1.23 12.31
N GLY A 3 -6.31 0.17 11.66
CA GLY A 3 -6.26 0.03 10.19
C GLY A 3 -7.61 0.35 9.56
N LEU A 4 -7.61 1.15 8.50
CA LEU A 4 -8.79 1.51 7.72
C LEU A 4 -8.52 1.32 6.22
N ILE A 5 -9.58 1.00 5.46
CA ILE A 5 -9.59 1.00 4.00
C ILE A 5 -10.65 2.02 3.60
N LEU A 6 -10.25 3.00 2.80
CA LEU A 6 -11.07 4.14 2.39
C LEU A 6 -11.03 4.28 0.87
N GLU A 7 -12.10 4.84 0.31
CA GLU A 7 -12.19 5.22 -1.10
C GLU A 7 -11.74 6.68 -1.26
N THR A 8 -11.23 7.02 -2.45
CA THR A 8 -10.88 8.40 -2.83
C THR A 8 -11.77 8.82 -4.00
N ASP A 9 -12.14 10.10 -4.02
CA ASP A 9 -12.95 10.68 -5.11
C ASP A 9 -12.09 11.03 -6.35
N ASP A 10 -10.77 11.16 -6.17
CA ASP A 10 -9.81 11.56 -7.22
C ASP A 10 -8.42 10.91 -7.01
N ASP A 11 -7.60 10.87 -8.07
CA ASP A 11 -6.27 10.27 -8.08
C ASP A 11 -5.09 11.28 -8.05
N ALA A 12 -5.35 12.59 -7.95
CA ALA A 12 -4.29 13.57 -7.80
C ALA A 12 -3.54 13.39 -6.46
N ILE A 13 -2.21 13.28 -6.54
CA ILE A 13 -1.31 13.19 -5.38
C ILE A 13 -0.57 14.51 -5.22
N THR A 14 -0.63 15.09 -4.03
CA THR A 14 0.25 16.19 -3.59
C THR A 14 1.00 15.71 -2.35
N VAL A 15 2.33 15.71 -2.40
CA VAL A 15 3.18 15.17 -1.33
C VAL A 15 3.74 16.33 -0.50
N ASP A 16 3.63 16.22 0.83
CA ASP A 16 4.39 17.05 1.74
C ASP A 16 5.77 16.41 1.97
N GLU A 17 6.78 16.94 1.29
CA GLU A 17 8.16 16.42 1.31
C GLU A 17 8.85 16.54 2.67
N THR A 18 8.27 17.28 3.63
CA THR A 18 8.81 17.35 5.00
C THR A 18 8.46 16.11 5.84
N GLU A 19 7.38 15.41 5.48
CA GLU A 19 6.86 14.23 6.18
C GLU A 19 7.02 12.94 5.34
N ILE A 20 6.80 13.01 4.02
CA ILE A 20 6.76 11.86 3.11
C ILE A 20 7.71 12.10 1.93
N GLU A 21 8.67 11.21 1.72
CA GLU A 21 9.64 11.30 0.61
C GLU A 21 8.99 11.03 -0.76
N GLN A 22 8.10 10.04 -0.85
CA GLN A 22 7.45 9.67 -2.10
C GLN A 22 6.07 9.05 -1.85
N ALA A 23 5.10 9.36 -2.72
CA ALA A 23 3.81 8.68 -2.78
C ALA A 23 3.45 8.38 -4.24
N ARG A 24 2.87 7.20 -4.48
CA ARG A 24 2.34 6.79 -5.79
C ARG A 24 1.19 5.80 -5.64
N TRP A 25 0.37 5.70 -6.67
CA TRP A 25 -0.63 4.65 -6.79
C TRP A 25 0.00 3.31 -7.13
N PHE A 26 -0.63 2.25 -6.65
CA PHE A 26 -0.27 0.86 -6.94
C PHE A 26 -1.50 0.12 -7.44
N SER A 27 -1.33 -0.68 -8.48
CA SER A 27 -2.35 -1.63 -8.90
C SER A 27 -2.50 -2.76 -7.87
N ARG A 28 -3.64 -3.45 -7.93
CA ARG A 28 -3.88 -4.65 -7.09
C ARG A 28 -2.86 -5.76 -7.37
N GLU A 29 -2.40 -5.87 -8.61
CA GLU A 29 -1.38 -6.85 -9.01
C GLU A 29 -0.02 -6.52 -8.38
N GLU A 30 0.42 -5.26 -8.48
CA GLU A 30 1.67 -4.80 -7.84
C GLU A 30 1.66 -5.04 -6.33
N ILE A 31 0.56 -4.75 -5.63
CA ILE A 31 0.49 -5.02 -4.18
C ILE A 31 0.57 -6.53 -3.89
N ARG A 32 0.01 -7.40 -4.73
CA ARG A 32 0.14 -8.85 -4.55
C ARG A 32 1.58 -9.30 -4.75
N ASP A 33 2.30 -8.72 -5.71
CA ASP A 33 3.72 -9.01 -5.92
C ASP A 33 4.59 -8.48 -4.77
N ILE A 34 4.28 -7.30 -4.23
CA ILE A 34 4.93 -6.77 -3.03
C ILE A 34 4.73 -7.74 -1.87
N LEU A 35 3.49 -8.14 -1.59
CA LEU A 35 3.15 -9.07 -0.50
C LEU A 35 3.80 -10.46 -0.69
N ALA A 36 4.02 -10.89 -1.93
CA ALA A 36 4.71 -12.14 -2.26
C ALA A 36 6.25 -12.02 -2.26
N GLY A 37 6.80 -10.81 -2.04
CA GLY A 37 8.24 -10.55 -2.08
C GLY A 37 8.85 -10.64 -3.48
N LYS A 38 8.04 -10.41 -4.53
CA LYS A 38 8.45 -10.49 -5.94
C LYS A 38 8.63 -9.13 -6.60
N HIS A 39 8.16 -8.06 -5.96
CA HIS A 39 8.30 -6.71 -6.49
C HIS A 39 9.77 -6.26 -6.44
N GLN A 40 10.26 -5.66 -7.53
CA GLN A 40 11.70 -5.39 -7.71
C GLN A 40 12.24 -4.29 -6.80
N GLU A 41 11.40 -3.31 -6.47
CA GLU A 41 11.83 -2.07 -5.79
C GLU A 41 11.28 -1.93 -4.36
N ILE A 42 10.24 -2.70 -4.01
CA ILE A 42 9.45 -2.45 -2.79
C ILE A 42 9.33 -3.73 -2.01
N PHE A 43 9.68 -3.65 -0.73
CA PHE A 43 9.56 -4.74 0.22
C PHE A 43 8.19 -4.70 0.91
N SER A 44 7.61 -5.89 1.11
CA SER A 44 6.41 -6.03 1.93
C SER A 44 6.67 -5.61 3.38
N PRO A 45 5.75 -4.88 4.02
CA PRO A 45 5.76 -4.76 5.47
C PRO A 45 5.73 -6.17 6.12
N PRO A 46 6.39 -6.37 7.28
CA PRO A 46 6.46 -7.67 7.92
C PRO A 46 5.06 -8.16 8.34
N PRO A 47 4.79 -9.49 8.38
CA PRO A 47 3.45 -10.02 8.63
C PRO A 47 2.77 -9.61 9.94
N LEU A 48 3.53 -9.14 10.93
CA LEU A 48 3.00 -8.64 12.21
C LEU A 48 2.58 -7.15 12.16
N ALA A 49 2.94 -6.42 11.12
CA ALA A 49 2.61 -4.99 11.00
C ALA A 49 1.16 -4.80 10.51
N VAL A 50 0.46 -3.82 11.07
CA VAL A 50 -0.90 -3.47 10.63
C VAL A 50 -0.95 -3.13 9.12
N ALA A 51 0.11 -2.50 8.58
CA ALA A 51 0.22 -2.19 7.16
C ALA A 51 0.17 -3.45 6.28
N HIS A 52 0.80 -4.55 6.71
CA HIS A 52 0.75 -5.82 5.98
C HIS A 52 -0.68 -6.33 5.86
N HIS A 53 -1.44 -6.27 6.96
CA HIS A 53 -2.83 -6.71 6.98
C HIS A 53 -3.74 -5.83 6.13
N ILE A 54 -3.58 -4.49 6.17
CA ILE A 54 -4.36 -3.56 5.34
C ILE A 54 -4.11 -3.83 3.85
N LEU A 55 -2.84 -3.94 3.43
CA LEU A 55 -2.49 -4.22 2.03
C LEU A 55 -3.04 -5.57 1.56
N LYS A 56 -2.88 -6.62 2.37
CA LYS A 56 -3.39 -7.96 2.06
C LYS A 56 -4.90 -7.98 1.90
N GLU A 57 -5.60 -7.39 2.87
CA GLU A 57 -7.06 -7.32 2.85
C GLU A 57 -7.55 -6.53 1.64
N TRP A 58 -6.98 -5.34 1.40
CA TRP A 58 -7.34 -4.56 0.22
C TRP A 58 -7.11 -5.35 -1.07
N ALA A 59 -5.92 -5.91 -1.29
CA ALA A 59 -5.56 -6.58 -2.55
C ALA A 59 -6.34 -7.87 -2.84
N GLN A 60 -6.94 -8.50 -1.83
CA GLN A 60 -7.69 -9.76 -1.94
C GLN A 60 -9.21 -9.57 -2.04
N ARG A 61 -9.73 -8.38 -1.72
CA ARG A 61 -11.16 -8.06 -1.90
C ARG A 61 -11.57 -8.14 -3.38
N SER A 62 -12.70 -8.80 -3.61
CA SER A 62 -13.40 -8.91 -4.91
C SER A 62 -14.14 -7.63 -5.26
#